data_AF-A0A2S2PTJ6-F1
#
_entry.id   AF-A0A2S2PTJ6-F1
#
_cell.length_a   1.000
_cell.length_b   1.000
_cell.length_c   1.000
_cell.angle_alpha   90.00
_cell.angle_beta   90.00
_cell.angle_gamma   90.00
#
_symmetry.space_group_name_H-M   'P 1'
#
loop_
_entity.id
_entity.type
_entity.pdbx_description
1 polymer ?
#
loop_
_entity_poly.entity_id
_entity_poly.type
_entity_poly.pdbx_seq_one_letter_code
_entity_poly.pdbx_strand_id
1 'polypeptide(L)'
;LRDNTIKGILNEHLDLSLASEEASAIATFSILPFLFSPASTKRKKGKNSSWKPSKIEMKDGFITHLKSYSELQETVTRRKNKYAQLGCTLQPFILIVGPSI
;
A
#
# COMPACT_ATOMS: atom_id res chain seq x y z
N LEU A 1 6.24 -12.65 -15.13
CA LEU A 1 5.54 -12.46 -13.83
C LEU A 1 4.81 -13.76 -13.47
N ARG A 2 5.29 -14.56 -12.49
CA ARG A 2 4.63 -15.84 -12.08
C ARG A 2 3.59 -15.67 -10.97
N ASP A 3 3.43 -14.46 -10.45
CA ASP A 3 2.53 -14.15 -9.34
C ASP A 3 1.17 -13.71 -9.89
N ASN A 4 0.15 -14.57 -9.73
CA ASN A 4 -1.22 -14.32 -10.19
C ASN A 4 -1.83 -13.07 -9.51
N THR A 5 -1.37 -12.72 -8.31
CA THR A 5 -1.80 -11.53 -7.58
C THR A 5 -1.36 -10.26 -8.30
N ILE A 6 -0.08 -10.21 -8.72
CA ILE A 6 0.45 -9.05 -9.45
C ILE A 6 -0.20 -8.94 -10.82
N LYS A 7 -0.46 -10.06 -11.51
CA LYS A 7 -1.20 -10.03 -12.78
C LYS A 7 -2.61 -9.48 -12.61
N GLY A 8 -3.34 -9.89 -11.55
CA GLY A 8 -4.66 -9.37 -11.26
C GLY A 8 -4.64 -7.85 -11.02
N ILE A 9 -3.70 -7.38 -10.18
CA ILE A 9 -3.53 -5.95 -9.88
C ILE A 9 -3.13 -5.16 -11.13
N LEU A 10 -2.23 -5.67 -11.97
CA LEU A 10 -1.82 -5.00 -13.20
C LEU A 10 -2.97 -4.89 -14.22
N ASN A 11 -3.80 -5.94 -14.34
CA ASN A 11 -4.95 -5.92 -15.24
C ASN A 11 -5.99 -4.87 -14.78
N GLU A 12 -6.28 -4.78 -13.48
CA GLU A 12 -7.16 -3.75 -12.91
C GLU A 12 -6.68 -2.32 -13.26
N HIS A 13 -5.36 -2.10 -13.22
CA HIS A 13 -4.77 -0.79 -13.53
C HIS A 13 -4.64 -0.51 -15.05
N LEU A 14 -4.55 -1.54 -15.88
CA LEU A 14 -4.49 -1.38 -17.33
C LEU A 14 -5.80 -0.81 -17.88
N ASP A 15 -6.94 -1.29 -17.37
CA ASP A 15 -8.27 -0.81 -17.75
C ASP A 15 -8.45 0.69 -17.40
N LEU A 16 -7.90 1.12 -16.26
CA LEU A 16 -7.91 2.53 -15.84
C LEU A 16 -7.00 3.41 -16.72
N SER A 17 -5.87 2.88 -17.20
CA SER A 17 -4.91 3.65 -18.00
C SER A 17 -5.43 4.10 -19.36
N LEU A 18 -6.49 3.45 -19.86
CA LEU A 18 -7.10 3.76 -21.14
C LEU A 18 -8.20 4.84 -21.04
N ALA A 19 -8.54 5.29 -19.83
CA ALA A 19 -9.67 6.20 -19.60
C ALA A 19 -9.30 7.69 -19.75
N SER A 20 -8.15 8.13 -19.21
CA SER A 20 -7.62 9.50 -19.36
C SER A 20 -6.13 9.55 -19.01
N GLU A 21 -5.46 10.68 -19.30
CA GLU A 21 -4.05 10.89 -18.92
C GLU A 21 -3.89 10.90 -17.38
N GLU A 22 -4.82 11.53 -16.66
CA GLU A 22 -4.84 11.54 -15.20
C GLU A 22 -5.07 10.15 -14.61
N ALA A 23 -6.03 9.39 -15.17
CA ALA A 23 -6.30 8.02 -14.75
C ALA A 23 -5.09 7.11 -14.99
N SER A 24 -4.36 7.32 -16.09
CA SER A 24 -3.10 6.64 -16.40
C SER A 24 -1.99 6.98 -15.40
N ALA A 25 -1.87 8.25 -15.00
CA ALA A 25 -0.93 8.67 -13.97
C ALA A 25 -1.25 8.00 -12.62
N ILE A 26 -2.51 7.97 -12.21
CA ILE A 26 -2.96 7.33 -10.97
C ILE A 26 -2.71 5.83 -11.00
N ALA A 27 -3.01 5.16 -12.11
CA ALA A 27 -2.72 3.74 -12.32
C ALA A 27 -1.21 3.47 -12.20
N THR A 28 -0.38 4.32 -12.81
CA THR A 28 1.08 4.25 -12.75
C THR A 28 1.61 4.40 -11.31
N PHE A 29 1.10 5.38 -10.56
CA PHE A 29 1.47 5.57 -9.16
C PHE A 29 1.02 4.40 -8.27
N SER A 30 -0.10 3.76 -8.58
CA SER A 30 -0.63 2.62 -7.82
C SER A 30 0.21 1.35 -7.99
N ILE A 31 0.87 1.16 -9.14
CA ILE A 31 1.73 -0.01 -9.40
C ILE A 31 3.18 0.18 -8.94
N LEU A 32 3.61 1.44 -8.75
CA LEU A 32 4.96 1.81 -8.34
C LEU A 32 5.51 1.00 -7.13
N PRO A 33 4.72 0.67 -6.08
CA PRO A 33 5.21 -0.13 -4.94
C PRO A 33 5.74 -1.50 -5.33
N PHE A 34 5.23 -2.09 -6.42
CA PHE A 34 5.60 -3.43 -6.85
C PHE A 34 6.90 -3.48 -7.63
N LEU A 35 7.43 -2.33 -8.08
CA LEU A 35 8.76 -2.22 -8.66
C LEU A 35 9.86 -2.40 -7.60
N PHE A 36 9.52 -2.17 -6.33
CA PHE A 36 10.44 -2.32 -5.22
C PHE A 36 10.29 -3.70 -4.56
N SER A 37 11.41 -4.27 -4.13
CA SER A 37 11.40 -5.46 -3.29
C SER A 37 11.21 -5.06 -1.83
N PRO A 38 10.13 -5.49 -1.15
CA PRO A 38 9.94 -5.12 0.24
C PRO A 38 11.07 -5.68 1.10
N ALA A 39 11.76 -4.78 1.80
CA ALA A 39 12.80 -5.13 2.75
C ALA A 39 12.18 -5.85 3.95
N SER A 40 12.79 -6.97 4.36
CA SER A 40 12.40 -7.65 5.59
C SER A 40 12.86 -6.81 6.78
N THR A 41 11.92 -6.35 7.61
CA THR A 41 12.27 -5.67 8.86
C THR A 41 12.55 -6.72 9.93
N LYS A 42 13.79 -6.73 10.46
CA LYS A 42 14.18 -7.56 11.59
C LYS A 42 13.46 -7.07 12.84
N ARG A 43 12.69 -7.93 13.50
CA ARG A 43 12.01 -7.62 14.76
C ARG A 43 12.99 -7.67 15.94
N LYS A 44 12.72 -6.90 17.00
CA LYS A 44 13.38 -7.08 18.31
C LYS A 44 13.08 -8.51 18.82
N LYS A 45 14.14 -9.32 19.03
CA LYS A 45 14.24 -10.69 19.61
C LYS A 45 12.93 -11.50 19.79
N GLY A 46 12.78 -12.60 19.03
CA GLY A 46 11.76 -13.65 19.24
C GLY A 46 11.69 -14.66 18.07
N LYS A 47 11.08 -15.85 18.28
CA LYS A 47 11.03 -16.99 17.31
C LYS A 47 10.43 -16.68 15.93
N ASN A 48 9.78 -15.53 15.74
CA ASN A 48 9.26 -15.03 14.46
C ASN A 48 9.93 -13.69 14.09
N SER A 49 11.23 -13.74 13.80
CA SER A 49 12.15 -12.59 13.79
C SER A 49 12.03 -11.65 12.58
N SER A 50 11.20 -11.99 11.59
CA SER A 50 11.03 -11.20 10.37
C SER A 50 9.56 -10.89 10.11
N TRP A 51 9.32 -9.67 9.65
CA TRP A 51 8.06 -9.30 9.01
C TRP A 51 8.37 -8.73 7.63
N LYS A 52 7.52 -9.06 6.68
CA LYS A 52 7.57 -8.54 5.32
C LYS A 52 6.12 -8.24 4.92
N PRO A 53 5.83 -7.04 4.39
CA PRO A 53 4.50 -6.74 3.91
C PRO A 53 4.13 -7.65 2.74
N SER A 54 2.88 -8.10 2.71
CA SER A 54 2.26 -8.72 1.56
C SER A 54 2.11 -7.73 0.40
N LYS A 55 1.80 -8.25 -0.79
CA LYS A 55 1.56 -7.41 -1.98
C LYS A 55 0.40 -6.42 -1.77
N ILE A 56 -0.66 -6.88 -1.12
CA ILE A 56 -1.81 -6.03 -0.77
C ILE A 56 -1.39 -4.94 0.23
N GLU A 57 -0.63 -5.31 1.27
CA GLU A 57 -0.11 -4.34 2.24
C GLU A 57 0.83 -3.32 1.61
N MET A 58 1.58 -3.68 0.57
CA MET A 58 2.39 -2.71 -0.19
C MET A 58 1.53 -1.75 -1.00
N LYS A 59 0.50 -2.27 -1.70
CA LYS A 59 -0.45 -1.46 -2.47
C LYS A 59 -1.09 -0.39 -1.58
N ASP A 60 -1.73 -0.85 -0.51
CA ASP A 60 -2.50 0.00 0.39
C ASP A 60 -1.57 0.85 1.27
N GLY A 61 -0.37 0.34 1.57
CA GLY A 61 0.63 1.01 2.38
C GLY A 61 1.20 2.26 1.71
N PHE A 62 1.39 2.22 0.39
CA PHE A 62 2.00 3.31 -0.38
C PHE A 62 1.02 4.45 -0.65
N ILE A 63 -0.15 4.14 -1.22
CA ILE A 63 -1.26 5.09 -1.43
C ILE A 63 -2.49 4.54 -0.73
N THR A 64 -2.99 5.32 0.23
CA THR A 64 -4.18 4.97 1.01
C THR A 64 -5.33 5.86 0.59
N HIS A 65 -6.35 5.26 -0.01
CA HIS A 65 -7.58 5.97 -0.34
C HIS A 65 -8.64 5.80 0.75
N LEU A 66 -9.21 6.91 1.19
CA LEU A 66 -10.32 6.96 2.13
C LEU A 66 -11.53 7.57 1.46
N LYS A 67 -12.70 6.96 1.65
CA LYS A 67 -13.94 7.47 1.06
C LYS A 67 -14.43 8.74 1.75
N SER A 68 -14.16 8.85 3.04
CA SER A 68 -14.56 9.98 3.87
C SER A 68 -13.42 10.42 4.79
N TYR A 69 -13.37 11.73 5.05
CA TYR A 69 -12.46 12.32 6.03
C TYR A 69 -12.64 11.73 7.44
N SER A 70 -13.85 11.26 7.77
CA SER A 70 -14.13 10.64 9.06
C SER A 70 -13.24 9.43 9.37
N GLU A 71 -12.76 8.72 8.34
CA GLU A 71 -11.92 7.51 8.47
C GLU A 71 -10.44 7.83 8.71
N LEU A 72 -10.04 9.11 8.61
CA LEU A 72 -8.65 9.53 8.61
C LEU A 72 -7.95 9.20 9.94
N GLN A 73 -8.54 9.63 11.05
CA GLN A 73 -7.94 9.47 12.38
C GLN A 73 -7.81 8.00 12.76
N GLU A 74 -8.84 7.20 12.49
CA GLU A 74 -8.83 5.76 12.74
C GLU A 74 -7.74 5.08 11.89
N THR A 75 -7.67 5.41 10.60
CA THR A 75 -6.68 4.83 9.68
C THR A 75 -5.25 5.14 10.10
N VAL A 76 -4.96 6.40 10.44
CA VAL A 76 -3.64 6.82 10.91
C VAL A 76 -3.28 6.13 12.23
N THR A 77 -4.21 6.08 13.17
CA THR A 77 -3.99 5.47 14.50
C THR A 77 -3.75 3.96 14.37
N ARG A 78 -4.57 3.26 13.59
CA ARG A 78 -4.41 1.83 13.31
C ARG A 78 -3.05 1.51 12.70
N ARG A 79 -2.56 2.34 11.77
CA ARG A 79 -1.23 2.20 11.19
C ARG A 79 -0.12 2.42 12.21
N LYS A 80 -0.18 3.50 13.00
CA LYS A 80 0.80 3.76 14.07
C LYS A 80 0.89 2.58 15.04
N ASN A 81 -0.26 2.07 15.50
CA ASN A 81 -0.31 0.93 16.42
C ASN A 81 0.29 -0.33 15.82
N LYS A 82 -0.04 -0.66 14.56
CA LYS A 82 0.54 -1.80 13.86
C LYS A 82 2.07 -1.71 13.77
N TYR A 83 2.60 -0.57 13.35
CA TYR A 83 4.05 -0.40 13.22
C TYR A 83 4.76 -0.41 14.58
N ALA A 84 4.15 0.16 15.61
CA ALA A 84 4.65 0.08 16.98
C ALA A 84 4.73 -1.38 17.49
N GLN A 85 3.70 -2.20 17.24
CA GLN A 85 3.70 -3.63 17.57
C GLN A 85 4.77 -4.41 16.79
N LEU A 86 5.07 -3.99 15.56
CA LEU A 86 6.15 -4.56 14.75
C LEU A 86 7.55 -4.05 15.18
N GLY A 87 7.64 -3.12 16.12
CA GLY A 87 8.89 -2.47 16.51
C GLY A 87 9.52 -1.64 15.38
N CYS A 88 8.70 -1.15 14.45
CA CYS A 88 9.11 -0.42 13.27
C CYS A 88 8.62 1.04 13.34
N THR A 89 9.38 1.97 12.76
CA THR A 89 8.91 3.34 12.55
C THR A 89 7.94 3.38 11.38
N LEU A 90 6.76 3.96 11.58
CA LEU A 90 5.83 4.23 10.50
C LEU A 90 6.51 5.12 9.44
N GLN A 91 6.63 4.60 8.23
CA GLN A 91 7.21 5.36 7.11
C GLN A 91 6.20 6.39 6.58
N PRO A 92 6.66 7.48 5.93
CA PRO A 92 5.77 8.37 5.19
C PRO A 92 4.94 7.61 4.17
N PHE A 93 3.68 8.02 3.98
CA PHE A 93 2.77 7.43 3.02
C PHE A 93 1.79 8.48 2.48
N ILE A 94 1.21 8.21 1.31
CA ILE A 94 0.27 9.11 0.64
C ILE A 94 -1.16 8.76 1.09
N LEU A 95 -1.95 9.79 1.38
CA LEU A 95 -3.35 9.69 1.76
C LEU A 95 -4.19 10.51 0.77
N ILE A 96 -5.16 9.85 0.15
CA ILE A 96 -6.14 10.46 -0.76
C ILE A 96 -7.50 10.32 -0.09
N VAL A 97 -8.27 11.40 -0.05
CA VAL A 97 -9.62 11.41 0.57
C VAL A 97 -10.63 11.88 -0.48
N GLY A 98 -11.63 11.05 -0.76
CA GLY A 98 -12.67 11.37 -1.73
C GLY A 98 -13.56 10.17 -2.03
N PRO A 99 -14.73 10.38 -2.68
CA PRO A 99 -15.64 9.28 -3.03
C PRO A 99 -15.03 8.30 -4.05
N SER A 100 -14.08 8.78 -4.85
CA SER A 100 -13.34 8.03 -5.86
C SER A 100 -11.87 8.42 -5.81
N ILE A 101 -11.02 7.47 -6.22
CA ILE A 101 -9.59 7.73 -6.44
C ILE A 101 -9.40 8.49 -7.74
#